data_AF-A0AAU9P235-F1
#
_entry.id   AF-A0AAU9P235-F1
#
_cell.length_a   1.000
_cell.length_b   1.000
_cell.length_c   1.000
_cell.angle_alpha   90.00
_cell.angle_beta   90.00
_cell.angle_gamma   90.00
#
_symmetry.space_group_name_H-M   'P 1'
#
loop_
_entity.id
_entity.type
_entity.pdbx_description
1 polymer ?
#
loop_
_entity_poly.entity_id
_entity_poly.type
_entity_poly.pdbx_seq_one_letter_code
_entity_poly.pdbx_strand_id
1 'polypeptide(L)'
;MLKLILFLSKIKRLNSYWILNVHILDVSRVRKPLIVCFTSMEDEEKEKADSIGIKSFSWNDFLYMGSQHPSELQTPQPSNICTIMYTSGTNGDPKGVILTHENATTTIFGVDLFMKQFEEKMTIDDVYLSFLPLAHILDRMIEEYFFRMGASVGFYHGDINAIQDDMIELKPTFLAGVPRVLERIYEGVLKGLEELNPRRRKIFDILYNHKLRWFEIRL
;
A
#
# COMPACT_ATOMS: atom_id res chain seq x y z
N MET A 1 4.36 -17.67 23.03
CA MET A 1 3.46 -17.42 21.88
C MET A 1 3.40 -15.92 21.72
N LEU A 2 4.34 -15.33 20.97
CA LEU A 2 4.29 -13.91 20.62
C LEU A 2 3.43 -13.81 19.36
N LYS A 3 2.26 -13.20 19.46
CA LYS A 3 1.51 -12.76 18.29
C LYS A 3 2.07 -11.40 17.91
N LEU A 4 2.93 -11.37 16.90
CA LEU A 4 3.46 -10.13 16.35
C LEU A 4 2.36 -9.49 15.50
N ILE A 5 1.73 -8.44 16.01
CA ILE A 5 0.85 -7.56 15.22
C ILE A 5 1.65 -6.30 14.94
N LEU A 6 2.04 -6.09 13.67
CA LEU A 6 2.71 -4.89 13.20
C LEU A 6 1.65 -3.82 12.93
N PHE A 7 1.69 -2.73 13.69
CA PHE A 7 0.81 -1.59 13.45
C PHE A 7 1.45 -0.61 12.47
N LEU A 8 0.69 -0.18 11.46
CA LEU A 8 1.02 0.94 10.57
C LEU A 8 -0.02 2.04 10.78
N SER A 9 0.21 2.90 11.76
CA SER A 9 -0.68 4.02 12.08
C SER A 9 -0.08 5.32 11.56
N LYS A 10 -0.62 5.81 10.43
CA LYS A 10 -0.36 7.13 9.82
C LYS A 10 1.10 7.44 9.48
N ILE A 11 1.36 7.48 8.18
CA ILE A 11 2.48 8.22 7.60
C ILE A 11 2.19 9.72 7.80
N LYS A 12 2.79 10.34 8.81
CA LYS A 12 2.85 11.82 8.93
C LYS A 12 4.28 12.24 8.60
N ARG A 13 4.45 12.98 7.51
CA ARG A 13 5.71 13.66 7.18
C ARG A 13 5.92 14.79 8.18
N LEU A 14 6.89 14.64 9.08
CA LEU A 14 7.45 15.70 9.91
C LEU A 14 8.91 15.89 9.45
N ASN A 15 9.23 17.10 8.97
CA ASN A 15 10.59 17.60 8.73
C ASN A 15 11.63 16.55 8.31
N SER A 16 11.41 15.94 7.14
CA SER A 16 12.38 15.07 6.42
C SER A 16 12.47 13.61 6.85
N TYR A 17 11.71 13.15 7.85
CA TYR A 17 11.79 11.76 8.32
C TYR A 17 10.47 11.00 8.24
N TRP A 18 10.56 9.70 7.94
CA TRP A 18 9.47 8.74 8.05
C TRP A 18 9.47 8.18 9.47
N ILE A 19 8.45 8.53 10.26
CA ILE A 19 8.23 7.94 11.58
C ILE A 19 7.38 6.68 11.39
N LEU A 20 8.00 5.51 11.54
CA LEU A 20 7.32 4.22 11.57
C LEU A 20 7.03 3.87 13.04
N ASN A 21 5.83 4.21 13.53
CA ASN A 21 5.41 3.81 14.87
C ASN A 21 4.95 2.35 14.87
N VAL A 22 5.86 1.43 15.15
CA VAL A 22 5.51 0.02 15.37
C VAL A 22 5.12 -0.18 16.82
N HIS A 23 3.82 -0.28 17.05
CA HIS A 23 3.28 -0.79 18.30
C HIS A 23 3.10 -2.30 18.18
N ILE A 24 3.64 -3.09 19.09
CA ILE A 24 3.30 -4.51 19.22
C ILE A 24 2.21 -4.63 20.28
N LEU A 25 0.97 -4.92 19.88
CA LEU A 25 -0.13 -5.18 20.81
C LEU A 25 -0.67 -6.60 20.61
N ASP A 26 -0.26 -7.55 21.46
CA ASP A 26 -1.02 -8.78 21.67
C ASP A 26 -2.17 -8.47 22.65
N VAL A 27 -3.39 -8.39 22.11
CA VAL A 27 -4.61 -8.03 22.85
C VAL A 27 -5.12 -9.18 23.75
N SER A 28 -4.45 -10.34 23.76
CA SER A 28 -4.88 -11.49 24.58
C SER A 28 -4.02 -11.73 25.82
N ARG A 29 -2.75 -11.27 25.85
CA ARG A 29 -1.81 -11.48 26.97
C ARG A 29 -0.74 -10.38 26.99
N VAL A 30 -1.04 -9.24 27.61
CA VAL A 30 -0.08 -8.11 27.67
C VAL A 30 1.12 -8.47 28.56
N ARG A 31 2.19 -8.98 27.95
CA ARG A 31 3.56 -8.66 28.37
C ARG A 31 3.88 -7.32 27.70
N LYS A 32 4.12 -6.30 28.53
CA LYS A 32 4.45 -4.88 28.26
C LYS A 32 4.70 -4.51 26.77
N PRO A 33 3.99 -3.49 26.24
CA PRO A 33 4.21 -3.02 24.87
C PRO A 33 5.67 -2.58 24.66
N LEU A 34 6.22 -2.88 23.48
CA LEU A 34 7.55 -2.46 23.04
C LEU A 34 7.45 -1.77 21.68
N ILE A 35 8.37 -0.84 21.43
CA ILE A 35 8.50 -0.11 20.16
C ILE A 35 9.76 -0.57 19.45
N VAL A 36 9.65 -0.87 18.15
CA VAL A 36 10.81 -1.12 17.29
C VAL A 36 10.87 -0.01 16.25
N CYS A 37 12.00 0.70 16.20
CA CYS A 37 12.19 1.82 15.27
C CYS A 37 13.11 1.43 14.11
N PHE A 38 12.66 1.72 12.89
CA PHE A 38 13.32 1.30 11.64
C PHE A 38 14.36 2.28 11.12
N THR A 39 14.23 3.56 11.46
CA THR A 39 15.07 4.64 10.94
C THR A 39 16.00 5.14 12.03
N SER A 40 15.45 5.71 13.09
CA SER A 40 16.15 6.16 14.31
C SER A 40 15.13 6.77 15.27
N MET A 41 15.34 6.66 16.58
CA MET A 41 14.61 7.47 17.58
C MET A 41 15.53 8.53 18.15
N GLU A 42 15.01 9.75 18.25
CA GLU A 42 15.69 10.81 19.01
C GLU A 42 15.70 10.47 20.50
N ASP A 43 16.68 10.97 21.25
CA ASP A 43 16.81 10.62 22.67
C ASP A 43 15.61 11.12 23.49
N GLU A 44 15.00 12.25 23.10
CA GLU A 44 13.76 12.74 23.71
C GLU A 44 12.58 11.76 23.51
N GLU A 45 12.50 11.08 22.37
CA GLU A 45 11.45 10.09 22.09
C GLU A 45 11.66 8.81 22.90
N LYS A 46 12.93 8.39 23.08
CA LYS A 46 13.29 7.26 23.95
C LYS A 46 12.95 7.55 25.40
N GLU A 47 13.31 8.73 25.90
CA GLU A 47 12.99 9.16 27.27
C GLU A 47 11.48 9.19 27.52
N LYS A 48 10.70 9.71 26.56
CA LYS A 48 9.23 9.67 26.62
C LYS A 48 8.72 8.23 26.67
N ALA A 49 9.18 7.35 25.79
CA ALA A 49 8.78 5.94 25.79
C ALA A 49 9.11 5.25 27.14
N ASP A 50 10.31 5.48 27.66
CA ASP A 50 10.75 4.93 28.95
C ASP A 50 9.91 5.46 30.12
N SER A 51 9.55 6.76 30.10
CA SER A 51 8.70 7.40 31.12
C SER A 51 7.30 6.78 31.22
N ILE A 52 6.78 6.24 30.11
CA ILE A 52 5.49 5.54 30.07
C ILE A 52 5.65 4.01 30.14
N GLY A 53 6.87 3.53 30.45
CA GLY A 53 7.19 2.13 30.67
C GLY A 53 7.25 1.28 29.39
N ILE A 54 7.42 1.92 28.23
CA ILE A 54 7.53 1.27 26.93
C ILE A 54 9.01 1.20 26.55
N LYS A 55 9.51 -0.02 26.37
CA LYS A 55 10.88 -0.21 25.87
C LYS A 55 10.95 0.07 24.37
N SER A 56 11.95 0.84 23.96
CA SER A 56 12.27 1.07 22.55
C SER A 56 13.52 0.27 22.14
N PHE A 57 13.52 -0.21 20.90
CA PHE A 57 14.65 -0.92 20.30
C PHE A 57 14.92 -0.39 18.89
N SER A 58 16.19 -0.34 18.50
CA SER A 58 16.52 -0.17 17.09
C SER A 58 16.17 -1.43 16.31
N TRP A 59 15.99 -1.29 14.99
CA TRP A 59 15.77 -2.43 14.10
C TRP A 59 16.90 -3.47 14.21
N ASN A 60 18.15 -3.02 14.28
CA ASN A 60 19.31 -3.90 14.39
C ASN A 60 19.31 -4.66 15.72
N ASP A 61 18.99 -3.99 16.84
CA ASP A 61 18.89 -4.66 18.14
C ASP A 61 17.78 -5.69 18.13
N PHE A 62 16.63 -5.36 17.54
CA PHE A 62 15.50 -6.27 17.42
C PHE A 62 15.85 -7.51 16.58
N LEU A 63 16.51 -7.32 15.43
CA LEU A 63 17.00 -8.43 14.59
C LEU A 63 18.03 -9.28 15.34
N TYR A 64 18.97 -8.66 16.05
CA TYR A 64 19.94 -9.36 16.86
C TYR A 64 19.25 -10.20 17.93
N MET A 65 18.31 -9.62 18.69
CA MET A 65 17.53 -10.35 19.70
C MET A 65 16.79 -11.55 19.11
N GLY A 66 16.19 -11.40 17.93
CA GLY A 66 15.53 -12.47 17.20
C GLY A 66 16.49 -13.58 16.77
N SER A 67 17.69 -13.22 16.30
CA SER A 67 18.73 -14.19 15.91
C SER A 67 19.22 -15.05 17.08
N GLN A 68 19.22 -14.49 18.31
CA GLN A 68 19.61 -15.22 19.51
C GLN A 68 18.50 -16.16 20.04
N HIS A 69 17.26 -15.94 19.61
CA HIS A 69 16.09 -16.71 20.07
C HIS A 69 15.22 -17.17 18.89
N PRO A 70 15.75 -18.05 18.02
CA PRO A 70 14.98 -18.56 16.90
C PRO A 70 13.72 -19.27 17.41
N SER A 71 12.58 -18.95 16.80
CA SER A 71 11.30 -19.59 17.07
C SER A 71 10.75 -20.14 15.77
N GLU A 72 10.03 -21.25 15.85
CA GLU A 72 9.23 -21.73 14.73
C GLU A 72 8.19 -20.67 14.34
N LEU A 73 8.02 -20.49 13.03
CA LEU A 73 6.99 -19.62 12.47
C LEU A 73 5.63 -20.26 12.72
N GLN A 74 4.75 -19.55 13.41
CA GLN A 74 3.38 -19.97 13.61
C GLN A 74 2.49 -19.41 12.51
N THR A 75 1.87 -20.29 11.74
CA THR A 75 0.88 -19.90 10.74
C THR A 75 -0.32 -19.23 11.42
N PRO A 76 -0.75 -18.03 10.99
CA PRO A 76 -1.89 -17.36 11.58
C PRO A 76 -3.19 -18.12 11.27
N GLN A 77 -4.15 -18.05 12.20
CA GLN A 77 -5.51 -18.50 11.96
C GLN A 77 -6.31 -17.42 11.21
N PRO A 78 -7.32 -17.77 10.40
CA PRO A 78 -8.12 -16.78 9.66
C PRO A 78 -8.71 -15.66 10.53
N SER A 79 -9.13 -16.00 11.75
CA SER A 79 -9.69 -15.06 12.73
C SER A 79 -8.65 -14.20 13.46
N ASN A 80 -7.35 -14.45 13.27
CA ASN A 80 -6.31 -13.62 13.84
C ASN A 80 -6.29 -12.25 13.15
N ILE A 81 -5.99 -11.22 13.93
CA ILE A 81 -5.82 -9.85 13.44
C ILE A 81 -4.63 -9.85 12.46
N CYS A 82 -4.89 -9.40 11.24
CA CYS A 82 -3.88 -9.22 10.20
C CYS A 82 -3.30 -7.80 10.25
N THR A 83 -4.19 -6.78 10.26
CA THR A 83 -3.78 -5.37 10.30
C THR A 83 -4.82 -4.50 10.98
N ILE A 84 -4.39 -3.34 11.49
CA ILE A 84 -5.27 -2.31 12.04
C ILE A 84 -5.03 -1.01 11.29
N MET A 85 -6.07 -0.50 10.64
CA MET A 85 -5.99 0.70 9.80
C MET A 85 -6.70 1.87 10.45
N TYR A 86 -6.01 3.00 10.58
CA TYR A 86 -6.60 4.19 11.19
C TYR A 86 -7.26 5.08 10.15
N THR A 87 -8.52 5.43 10.40
CA THR A 87 -9.29 6.37 9.57
C THR A 87 -9.55 7.64 10.37
N SER A 88 -9.74 8.79 9.70
CA SER A 88 -9.86 10.09 10.38
C SER A 88 -11.07 10.24 11.31
N GLY A 89 -12.04 9.34 11.24
CA GLY A 89 -13.27 9.40 12.04
C GLY A 89 -14.11 10.64 11.73
N THR A 90 -15.42 10.59 12.00
CA THR A 90 -16.31 11.76 11.87
C THR A 90 -16.11 12.77 13.00
N ASN A 91 -15.54 12.35 14.11
CA ASN A 91 -15.39 13.14 15.34
C ASN A 91 -13.97 13.70 15.52
N GLY A 92 -13.12 13.66 14.48
CA GLY A 92 -11.74 14.15 14.50
C GLY A 92 -10.69 13.16 15.04
N ASP A 93 -11.07 12.30 15.98
CA ASP A 93 -10.17 11.27 16.51
C ASP A 93 -10.04 10.07 15.58
N PRO A 94 -8.81 9.64 15.24
CA PRO A 94 -8.61 8.50 14.38
C PRO A 94 -9.13 7.19 15.00
N LYS A 95 -9.94 6.45 14.26
CA LYS A 95 -10.47 5.14 14.70
C LYS A 95 -9.70 4.01 14.03
N GLY A 96 -9.25 3.04 14.82
CA GLY A 96 -8.60 1.82 14.33
C GLY A 96 -9.63 0.80 13.82
N VAL A 97 -9.56 0.46 12.55
CA VAL A 97 -10.34 -0.59 11.90
C VAL A 97 -9.55 -1.88 11.97
N ILE A 98 -10.06 -2.87 12.70
CA ILE A 98 -9.43 -4.19 12.83
C ILE A 98 -9.79 -5.03 11.62
N LEU A 99 -8.78 -5.52 10.91
CA LEU A 99 -8.93 -6.44 9.78
C LEU A 99 -8.25 -7.76 10.11
N THR A 100 -9.00 -8.85 9.96
CA THR A 100 -8.51 -10.22 10.14
C THR A 100 -7.85 -10.75 8.87
N HIS A 101 -7.12 -11.87 8.98
CA HIS A 101 -6.60 -12.56 7.79
C HIS A 101 -7.72 -12.98 6.85
N GLU A 102 -8.86 -13.46 7.38
CA GLU A 102 -10.03 -13.82 6.59
C GLU A 102 -10.57 -12.64 5.79
N ASN A 103 -10.61 -11.42 6.37
CA ASN A 103 -11.05 -10.23 5.64
C ASN A 103 -10.14 -9.94 4.45
N ALA A 104 -8.82 -9.92 4.66
CA ALA A 104 -7.85 -9.66 3.61
C ALA A 104 -7.90 -10.71 2.50
N THR A 105 -7.89 -12.00 2.85
CA THR A 105 -7.92 -13.08 1.86
C THR A 105 -9.23 -13.09 1.08
N THR A 106 -10.38 -12.84 1.73
CA THR A 106 -11.67 -12.79 1.06
C THR A 106 -11.71 -11.66 0.03
N THR A 107 -11.17 -10.49 0.37
CA THR A 107 -11.04 -9.37 -0.58
C THR A 107 -10.16 -9.75 -1.77
N ILE A 108 -9.00 -10.36 -1.54
CA ILE A 108 -8.07 -10.83 -2.58
C ILE A 108 -8.76 -11.85 -3.51
N PHE A 109 -9.51 -12.80 -2.97
CA PHE A 109 -10.30 -13.75 -3.77
C PHE A 109 -11.45 -13.06 -4.52
N GLY A 110 -12.02 -12.00 -3.97
CA GLY A 110 -13.01 -11.16 -4.65
C GLY A 110 -12.44 -10.48 -5.89
N VAL A 111 -11.19 -9.99 -5.83
CA VAL A 111 -10.49 -9.42 -6.99
C VAL A 111 -10.30 -10.48 -8.07
N ASP A 112 -9.90 -11.70 -7.70
CA ASP A 112 -9.81 -12.83 -8.64
C ASP A 112 -11.13 -13.13 -9.37
N LEU A 113 -12.25 -13.08 -8.64
CA LEU A 113 -13.58 -13.28 -9.22
C LEU A 113 -13.97 -12.14 -10.15
N PHE A 114 -13.66 -10.90 -9.77
CA PHE A 114 -13.89 -9.72 -10.60
C PHE A 114 -13.12 -9.80 -11.93
N MET A 115 -11.81 -10.11 -11.88
CA MET A 115 -10.98 -10.23 -13.08
C MET A 115 -11.51 -11.31 -14.04
N LYS A 116 -11.96 -12.45 -13.52
CA LYS A 116 -12.56 -13.53 -14.32
C LYS A 116 -13.78 -13.10 -15.12
N GLN A 117 -14.54 -12.11 -14.66
CA GLN A 117 -15.71 -11.60 -15.39
C GLN A 117 -15.34 -10.93 -16.72
N PHE A 118 -14.14 -10.36 -16.80
CA PHE A 118 -13.66 -9.65 -17.99
C PHE A 118 -12.82 -10.52 -18.92
N GLU A 119 -12.78 -11.84 -18.69
CA GLU A 119 -11.87 -12.78 -19.36
C GLU A 119 -10.38 -12.39 -19.22
N GLU A 120 -10.08 -11.50 -18.27
CA GLU A 120 -8.73 -11.09 -17.95
C GLU A 120 -8.16 -12.01 -16.87
N LYS A 121 -6.91 -12.41 -17.06
CA LYS A 121 -6.20 -13.27 -16.11
C LYS A 121 -4.88 -12.61 -15.77
N MET A 122 -4.72 -12.30 -14.49
CA MET A 122 -3.44 -11.89 -13.91
C MET A 122 -2.41 -13.01 -14.10
N THR A 123 -1.21 -12.62 -14.49
CA THR A 123 -0.05 -13.48 -14.75
C THR A 123 1.14 -13.02 -13.91
N ILE A 124 2.19 -13.84 -13.86
CA ILE A 124 3.44 -13.49 -13.17
C ILE A 124 4.22 -12.36 -13.87
N ASP A 125 3.92 -12.11 -15.14
CA ASP A 125 4.56 -11.07 -15.95
C ASP A 125 3.93 -9.68 -15.73
N ASP A 126 2.83 -9.63 -14.96
CA ASP A 126 2.14 -8.39 -14.67
C ASP A 126 2.90 -7.54 -13.66
N VAL A 127 2.79 -6.22 -13.85
CA VAL A 127 3.51 -5.22 -13.09
C VAL A 127 2.53 -4.16 -12.61
N TYR A 128 2.46 -3.98 -11.29
CA TYR A 128 1.70 -2.91 -10.65
C TYR A 128 2.59 -1.73 -10.27
N LEU A 129 2.12 -0.51 -10.48
CA LEU A 129 2.75 0.68 -9.91
C LEU A 129 2.05 1.06 -8.58
N SER A 130 2.73 0.83 -7.46
CA SER A 130 2.31 1.25 -6.12
C SER A 130 2.75 2.70 -5.88
N PHE A 131 1.76 3.59 -5.81
CA PHE A 131 1.97 5.03 -5.59
C PHE A 131 1.05 5.61 -4.51
N LEU A 132 0.15 4.81 -3.94
CA LEU A 132 -0.68 5.24 -2.83
C LEU A 132 0.02 4.87 -1.51
N PRO A 133 -0.28 5.57 -0.41
CA PRO A 133 0.26 5.16 0.88
C PRO A 133 -0.32 3.80 1.29
N LEU A 134 0.52 2.87 1.76
CA LEU A 134 0.07 1.59 2.36
C LEU A 134 -0.83 1.75 3.59
N ALA A 135 -0.90 2.96 4.15
CA ALA A 135 -1.90 3.33 5.16
C ALA A 135 -3.34 3.37 4.60
N HIS A 136 -3.51 3.29 3.29
CA HIS A 136 -4.80 3.20 2.59
C HIS A 136 -5.06 1.75 2.17
N ILE A 137 -6.26 1.24 2.46
CA ILE A 137 -6.59 -0.19 2.26
C ILE A 137 -6.50 -0.62 0.79
N LEU A 138 -6.79 0.29 -0.14
CA LEU A 138 -6.76 -0.01 -1.58
C LEU A 138 -5.39 -0.55 -2.01
N ASP A 139 -4.33 0.22 -1.81
CA ASP A 139 -2.99 -0.17 -2.27
C ASP A 139 -2.51 -1.41 -1.54
N ARG A 140 -2.80 -1.46 -0.24
CA ARG A 140 -2.45 -2.61 0.59
C ARG A 140 -3.06 -3.90 0.05
N MET A 141 -4.33 -3.91 -0.33
CA MET A 141 -4.98 -5.13 -0.86
C MET A 141 -4.51 -5.49 -2.27
N ILE A 142 -4.16 -4.49 -3.08
CA ILE A 142 -3.65 -4.73 -4.44
C ILE A 142 -2.24 -5.33 -4.38
N GLU A 143 -1.34 -4.80 -3.55
CA GLU A 143 -0.02 -5.40 -3.38
C GLU A 143 -0.10 -6.86 -2.91
N GLU A 144 -0.95 -7.14 -1.92
CA GLU A 144 -1.16 -8.52 -1.43
C GLU A 144 -1.75 -9.43 -2.53
N TYR A 145 -2.59 -8.89 -3.42
CA TYR A 145 -3.08 -9.61 -4.60
C TYR A 145 -1.93 -9.95 -5.57
N PHE A 146 -1.07 -8.98 -5.89
CA PHE A 146 0.09 -9.17 -6.75
C PHE A 146 1.08 -10.19 -6.16
N PHE A 147 1.37 -10.10 -4.86
CA PHE A 147 2.23 -11.07 -4.16
C PHE A 147 1.64 -12.48 -4.19
N ARG A 148 0.33 -12.63 -3.99
CA ARG A 148 -0.34 -13.94 -4.12
C ARG A 148 -0.20 -14.52 -5.53
N MET A 149 -0.27 -13.68 -6.55
CA MET A 149 -0.17 -14.11 -7.95
C MET A 149 1.28 -14.37 -8.40
N GLY A 150 2.28 -13.98 -7.59
CA GLY A 150 3.69 -14.03 -7.98
C GLY A 150 4.07 -12.97 -9.01
N ALA A 151 3.29 -11.90 -9.10
CA ALA A 151 3.50 -10.78 -10.00
C ALA A 151 4.38 -9.69 -9.36
N SER A 152 4.75 -8.67 -10.13
CA SER A 152 5.69 -7.64 -9.69
C SER A 152 4.99 -6.36 -9.21
N VAL A 153 5.54 -5.73 -8.17
CA VAL A 153 5.13 -4.41 -7.70
C VAL A 153 6.32 -3.47 -7.80
N GLY A 154 6.18 -2.39 -8.56
CA GLY A 154 7.12 -1.26 -8.59
C GLY A 154 6.62 -0.14 -7.69
N PHE A 155 7.51 0.39 -6.85
CA PHE A 155 7.20 1.53 -5.98
C PHE A 155 7.62 2.83 -6.66
N TYR A 156 6.71 3.80 -6.70
CA TYR A 156 7.02 5.14 -7.22
C TYR A 156 8.13 5.82 -6.39
N HIS A 157 8.85 6.78 -6.97
CA HIS A 157 9.99 7.41 -6.30
C HIS A 157 9.64 8.31 -5.11
N GLY A 158 8.35 8.54 -4.82
CA GLY A 158 7.88 9.29 -3.65
C GLY A 158 7.23 10.64 -3.98
N ASP A 159 7.45 11.19 -5.18
CA ASP A 159 6.79 12.42 -5.64
C ASP A 159 5.72 12.15 -6.70
N ILE A 160 4.46 12.39 -6.32
CA ILE A 160 3.30 12.20 -7.19
C ILE A 160 3.36 13.04 -8.47
N ASN A 161 4.13 14.13 -8.49
CA ASN A 161 4.24 15.01 -9.66
C ASN A 161 5.12 14.40 -10.75
N ALA A 162 5.98 13.43 -10.43
CA ALA A 162 6.82 12.72 -11.39
C ALA A 162 6.38 11.25 -11.58
N ILE A 163 5.13 10.93 -11.26
CA ILE A 163 4.53 9.62 -11.52
C ILE A 163 4.51 9.26 -13.01
N GLN A 164 4.51 10.26 -13.89
CA GLN A 164 4.59 10.03 -15.33
C GLN A 164 5.92 9.40 -15.73
N ASP A 165 7.01 9.85 -15.12
CA ASP A 165 8.35 9.30 -15.38
C ASP A 165 8.43 7.86 -14.87
N ASP A 166 7.89 7.58 -13.66
CA ASP A 166 7.76 6.23 -13.12
C ASP A 166 6.99 5.30 -14.08
N MET A 167 5.87 5.77 -14.63
CA MET A 167 5.07 4.98 -15.58
C MET A 167 5.83 4.68 -16.88
N ILE A 168 6.63 5.62 -17.38
CA ILE A 168 7.43 5.45 -18.60
C ILE A 168 8.55 4.42 -18.39
N GLU A 169 9.20 4.47 -17.22
CA GLU A 169 10.29 3.56 -16.88
C GLU A 169 9.78 2.16 -16.52
N LEU A 170 8.81 2.07 -15.60
CA LEU A 170 8.28 0.81 -15.10
C LEU A 170 7.38 0.09 -16.11
N LYS A 171 6.65 0.84 -16.95
CA LYS A 171 5.65 0.32 -17.90
C LYS A 171 4.65 -0.65 -17.24
N PRO A 172 3.91 -0.18 -16.21
CA PRO A 172 3.00 -1.05 -15.47
C PRO A 172 1.89 -1.60 -16.39
N THR A 173 1.50 -2.85 -16.17
CA THR A 173 0.33 -3.46 -16.82
C THR A 173 -0.95 -3.18 -16.03
N PHE A 174 -0.83 -2.88 -14.74
CA PHE A 174 -1.94 -2.51 -13.87
C PHE A 174 -1.72 -1.16 -13.18
N LEU A 175 -2.78 -0.37 -13.14
CA LEU A 175 -2.86 0.87 -12.38
C LEU A 175 -4.17 0.88 -11.59
N ALA A 176 -4.07 1.23 -10.31
CA ALA A 176 -5.22 1.48 -9.46
C ALA A 176 -5.03 2.82 -8.79
N GLY A 177 -6.10 3.60 -8.75
CA GLY A 177 -6.01 4.98 -8.29
C GLY A 177 -7.34 5.51 -7.78
N VAL A 178 -7.24 6.64 -7.10
CA VAL A 178 -8.39 7.43 -6.69
C VAL A 178 -8.75 8.43 -7.80
N PRO A 179 -10.01 8.91 -7.88
CA PRO A 179 -10.48 9.77 -8.97
C PRO A 179 -9.53 10.94 -9.29
N ARG A 180 -9.05 11.63 -8.25
CA ARG A 180 -8.13 12.76 -8.40
C ARG A 180 -6.82 12.42 -9.12
N VAL A 181 -6.30 11.21 -8.96
CA VAL A 181 -5.07 10.79 -9.66
C VAL A 181 -5.37 10.49 -11.12
N LEU A 182 -6.49 9.83 -11.40
CA LEU A 182 -6.94 9.56 -12.77
C LEU A 182 -7.23 10.86 -13.53
N GLU A 183 -7.84 11.84 -12.88
CA GLU A 183 -8.05 13.20 -13.42
C GLU A 183 -6.73 13.86 -13.81
N ARG A 184 -5.69 13.75 -12.97
CA ARG A 184 -4.37 14.30 -13.26
C ARG A 184 -3.68 13.62 -14.45
N ILE A 185 -3.77 12.29 -14.54
CA ILE A 185 -3.27 11.54 -15.69
C ILE A 185 -3.99 12.01 -16.96
N TYR A 186 -5.31 12.16 -16.89
CA TYR A 186 -6.13 12.65 -18.00
C TYR A 186 -5.73 14.09 -18.43
N GLU A 187 -5.56 15.02 -17.50
CA GLU A 187 -5.07 16.37 -17.77
C GLU A 187 -3.67 16.36 -18.42
N GLY A 188 -2.78 15.48 -17.97
CA GLY A 188 -1.46 15.29 -18.55
C GLY A 188 -1.52 14.82 -20.00
N VAL A 189 -2.40 13.85 -20.30
CA VAL A 189 -2.64 13.39 -21.68
C VAL A 189 -3.18 14.52 -22.55
N LEU A 190 -4.16 15.29 -22.08
CA LEU A 190 -4.72 16.41 -22.84
C LEU A 190 -3.67 17.47 -23.20
N LYS A 191 -2.81 17.85 -22.25
CA LYS A 191 -1.69 18.77 -22.50
C LYS A 191 -0.73 18.22 -23.55
N GLY A 192 -0.38 16.94 -23.45
CA GLY A 192 0.46 16.28 -24.46
C GLY A 192 -0.15 16.30 -25.86
N LEU A 193 -1.48 16.17 -25.98
CA LEU A 193 -2.19 16.28 -27.25
C LEU A 193 -2.21 17.71 -27.81
N GLU A 194 -2.26 18.73 -26.94
CA GLU A 194 -2.18 20.15 -27.32
C GLU A 194 -0.84 20.52 -27.95
N GLU A 195 0.24 19.85 -27.56
CA GLU A 195 1.59 20.04 -28.12
C GLU A 195 1.79 19.34 -29.47
N LEU A 196 0.94 18.36 -29.82
CA LEU A 196 1.02 17.66 -31.10
C LEU A 196 0.61 18.56 -32.27
N ASN A 197 1.26 18.35 -33.41
CA ASN A 197 0.86 18.99 -34.66
C ASN A 197 -0.56 18.53 -35.10
N PRO A 198 -1.27 19.33 -35.92
CA PRO A 198 -2.67 19.06 -36.27
C PRO A 198 -2.91 17.69 -36.93
N ARG A 199 -1.94 17.18 -37.70
CA ARG A 199 -2.04 15.87 -38.35
C ARG A 199 -2.01 14.74 -37.33
N ARG A 200 -1.06 14.78 -36.38
CA ARG A 200 -0.93 13.77 -35.32
C ARG A 200 -2.13 13.79 -34.38
N ARG A 201 -2.62 14.96 -33.99
CA ARG A 201 -3.84 15.10 -33.17
C ARG A 201 -5.06 14.47 -33.86
N LYS A 202 -5.28 14.78 -35.14
CA LYS A 202 -6.38 14.19 -35.91
C LYS A 202 -6.32 12.65 -35.99
N ILE A 203 -5.11 12.10 -36.15
CA ILE A 203 -4.92 10.64 -36.14
C ILE A 203 -5.27 10.07 -34.76
N PHE A 204 -4.78 10.70 -33.69
CA PHE A 204 -5.12 10.29 -32.32
C PHE A 204 -6.63 10.30 -32.10
N ASP A 205 -7.33 11.38 -32.46
CA ASP A 205 -8.77 11.52 -32.27
C ASP A 205 -9.56 10.42 -33.01
N ILE A 206 -9.16 10.08 -34.25
CA ILE A 206 -9.78 9.00 -35.02
C ILE A 206 -9.60 7.66 -34.31
N LEU A 207 -8.38 7.35 -33.87
CA LEU A 207 -8.07 6.09 -33.19
C LEU A 207 -8.76 5.99 -31.83
N TYR A 208 -8.79 7.09 -31.08
CA TYR A 208 -9.46 7.19 -29.78
C TYR A 208 -10.98 6.95 -29.93
N ASN A 209 -11.65 7.68 -30.83
CA ASN A 209 -13.08 7.52 -31.07
C ASN A 209 -13.43 6.11 -31.58
N HIS A 210 -12.58 5.53 -32.42
CA HIS A 210 -12.73 4.15 -32.85
C HIS A 210 -12.67 3.20 -31.65
N LYS A 211 -11.66 3.32 -30.78
CA LYS A 211 -11.51 2.48 -29.59
C LYS A 211 -12.66 2.69 -28.58
N LEU A 212 -13.11 3.92 -28.38
CA LEU A 212 -14.24 4.24 -27.49
C LEU A 212 -15.52 3.55 -27.94
N ARG A 213 -15.84 3.62 -29.24
CA ARG A 213 -16.99 2.93 -29.82
C ARG A 213 -16.93 1.41 -29.63
N TRP A 214 -15.73 0.82 -29.68
CA TRP A 214 -15.54 -0.60 -29.39
C TRP A 214 -15.85 -0.96 -27.93
N PHE A 215 -15.53 -0.08 -26.98
CA PHE A 215 -15.86 -0.30 -25.57
C PHE A 215 -17.36 -0.18 -25.30
N GLU A 216 -18.03 0.80 -25.89
CA GLU A 216 -19.49 0.99 -25.75
C GLU A 216 -20.32 -0.20 -26.25
N ILE A 217 -19.79 -0.97 -27.20
CA ILE A 217 -20.46 -2.17 -27.75
C ILE A 217 -20.26 -3.41 -26.83
N ARG A 218 -19.25 -3.39 -25.96
CA ARG A 218 -18.84 -4.53 -25.13
C ARG A 218 -19.39 -4.49 -23.70
N LEU A 219 -19.90 -3.34 -23.26
CA LEU A 219 -20.57 -3.11 -21.98
C LEU A 219 -22.09 -3.25 -22.15
#